data_AF-A0A6A3C4N6-F1
#
_entry.id   AF-A0A6A3C4N6-F1
#
_cell.length_a   1.000
_cell.length_b   1.000
_cell.length_c   1.000
_cell.angle_alpha   90.00
_cell.angle_beta   90.00
_cell.angle_gamma   90.00
#
_symmetry.space_group_name_H-M   'P 1'
#
loop_
_entity.id
_entity.type
_entity.pdbx_description
1 polymer ?
#
loop_
_entity_poly.entity_id
_entity_poly.type
_entity_poly.pdbx_seq_one_letter_code
_entity_poly.pdbx_strand_id
1 'polypeptide(L)'
;MPYCIEIPTTSTYGGSSAFNSEANETVAVKKIPNAFSNGLDARRTLREIKLLCHLGHENVVAIRDIILPPQWECFNDVYIVYELMETDLRHMLRSNDKFTEEHYQTEYVAAEWYSSPELLFFSSHSTAAIDIWSVGCIVMELMIRKPLFPGRDRLRQLRLLLETYIRKLPTYPHQSFAEKFPKVHSLAIDLVEKMLRFDPRQRITVADALAHPYLTNLHDISDEPVCMVPINFDFDMCALAMKQMKELIYQEAVAFYPELH
;
A
#
# COMPACT_ATOMS: atom_id res chain seq x y z
N MET A 1 -19.70 26.31 -6.60
CA MET A 1 -19.88 26.34 -5.12
C MET A 1 -19.09 25.15 -4.61
N PRO A 2 -18.24 25.26 -3.58
CA PRO A 2 -17.18 24.27 -3.31
C PRO A 2 -17.67 22.93 -2.74
N TYR A 3 -18.97 22.61 -2.84
CA TYR A 3 -19.57 21.41 -2.28
C TYR A 3 -20.51 20.75 -3.30
N CYS A 4 -19.94 20.26 -4.40
CA CYS A 4 -20.66 19.55 -5.46
C CYS A 4 -20.56 18.02 -5.35
N ILE A 5 -19.95 17.52 -4.27
CA ILE A 5 -19.84 16.09 -3.93
C ILE A 5 -20.81 15.81 -2.78
N GLU A 6 -21.88 15.05 -3.06
CA GLU A 6 -22.80 14.57 -2.02
C GLU A 6 -22.12 13.50 -1.17
N ILE A 7 -21.74 13.84 0.06
CA ILE A 7 -21.08 12.92 0.99
C ILE A 7 -22.10 11.87 1.48
N PRO A 8 -21.91 10.56 1.22
CA PRO A 8 -22.85 9.54 1.65
C PRO A 8 -22.90 9.43 3.18
N THR A 9 -24.10 9.27 3.73
CA THR A 9 -24.37 9.24 5.18
C THR A 9 -23.99 7.92 5.86
N THR A 10 -23.58 6.89 5.11
CA THR A 10 -23.15 5.60 5.66
C THR A 10 -22.02 4.98 4.83
N SER A 11 -20.88 4.69 5.46
CA SER A 11 -20.04 3.57 5.07
C SER A 11 -19.52 2.82 6.28
N THR A 12 -19.49 1.50 6.14
CA THR A 12 -18.77 0.57 7.01
C THR A 12 -17.39 0.41 6.38
N TYR A 13 -16.35 0.81 7.11
CA TYR A 13 -14.93 0.74 6.73
C TYR A 13 -14.48 1.67 5.58
N GLY A 14 -14.15 2.90 5.95
CA GLY A 14 -13.03 3.64 5.36
C GLY A 14 -13.26 4.41 4.06
N GLY A 15 -14.35 4.19 3.33
CA GLY A 15 -14.66 5.00 2.14
C GLY A 15 -16.10 4.83 1.66
N SER A 16 -16.65 5.88 1.05
CA SER A 16 -17.98 5.87 0.42
C SER A 16 -17.86 6.36 -1.02
N SER A 17 -18.58 5.76 -1.98
CA SER A 17 -18.65 6.30 -3.34
C SER A 17 -19.55 7.53 -3.40
N ALA A 18 -19.12 8.57 -4.10
CA ALA A 18 -19.90 9.79 -4.31
C ALA A 18 -19.87 10.19 -5.79
N PHE A 19 -20.87 10.95 -6.23
CA PHE A 19 -20.92 11.47 -7.59
C PHE A 19 -20.50 12.95 -7.61
N ASN A 20 -19.50 13.27 -8.41
CA ASN A 20 -19.10 14.64 -8.68
C ASN A 20 -19.91 15.18 -9.86
N SER A 21 -20.85 16.08 -9.57
CA SER A 21 -21.74 16.66 -10.57
C SER A 21 -21.05 17.64 -11.54
N GLU A 22 -19.94 18.26 -11.15
CA GLU A 22 -19.21 19.22 -12.01
C GLU A 22 -18.34 18.51 -13.03
N ALA A 23 -17.61 17.47 -12.61
CA ALA A 23 -16.75 16.67 -13.48
C ALA A 23 -17.50 15.50 -14.16
N ASN A 24 -18.76 15.24 -13.77
CA ASN A 24 -19.59 14.14 -14.25
C ASN A 24 -18.89 12.77 -14.10
N GLU A 25 -18.30 12.54 -12.92
CA GLU A 25 -17.56 11.31 -12.59
C GLU A 25 -17.94 10.78 -11.21
N THR A 26 -17.75 9.48 -11.00
CA THR A 26 -17.92 8.85 -9.69
C THR A 26 -16.57 8.74 -9.00
N VAL A 27 -16.51 9.13 -7.74
CA VAL A 27 -15.30 9.22 -6.93
C VAL A 27 -15.43 8.42 -5.63
N ALA A 28 -14.31 8.12 -4.99
CA ALA A 28 -14.26 7.51 -3.66
C ALA A 28 -13.90 8.56 -2.62
N VAL A 29 -14.73 8.72 -1.59
CA VAL A 29 -14.51 9.70 -0.51
C VAL A 29 -14.10 8.98 0.76
N LYS A 30 -12.88 9.26 1.25
CA LYS A 30 -12.37 8.78 2.54
C LYS A 30 -12.55 9.86 3.59
N LYS A 31 -13.34 9.56 4.63
CA LYS A 31 -13.44 10.41 5.81
C LYS A 31 -12.39 9.98 6.84
N ILE A 32 -11.56 10.92 7.26
CA ILE A 32 -10.61 10.77 8.38
C ILE A 32 -11.16 11.57 9.57
N PRO A 33 -11.92 10.92 10.47
CA PRO A 33 -12.51 11.60 11.61
C PRO A 33 -11.44 11.99 12.62
N ASN A 34 -11.56 13.18 13.21
CA ASN A 34 -10.64 13.67 14.24
C ASN A 34 -9.15 13.56 13.84
N ALA A 35 -8.82 13.88 12.58
CA ALA A 35 -7.48 13.72 12.00
C ALA A 35 -6.37 14.42 12.81
N PHE A 36 -6.74 15.45 13.58
CA PHE A 36 -5.83 16.27 14.38
C PHE A 36 -5.83 15.93 15.89
N SER A 37 -6.44 14.82 16.29
CA SER A 37 -6.46 14.37 17.69
C SER A 37 -5.14 13.73 18.12
N ASN A 38 -4.42 13.09 17.19
CA ASN A 38 -3.18 12.37 17.43
C ASN A 38 -2.10 12.83 16.43
N GLY A 39 -0.92 13.19 16.93
CA GLY A 39 0.18 13.66 16.08
C GLY A 39 0.69 12.60 15.10
N LEU A 40 0.55 11.32 15.43
CA LEU A 40 0.95 10.23 14.55
C LEU A 40 -0.03 10.08 13.38
N ASP A 41 -1.34 10.17 13.63
CA ASP A 41 -2.37 10.05 12.59
C ASP A 41 -2.43 11.30 11.70
N ALA A 42 -2.26 12.50 12.29
CA ALA A 42 -2.11 13.74 11.54
C ALA A 42 -0.90 13.68 10.59
N ARG A 43 0.23 13.16 11.06
CA ARG A 43 1.44 12.99 10.24
C ARG A 43 1.25 11.96 9.14
N ARG A 44 0.61 10.83 9.43
CA ARG A 44 0.24 9.82 8.41
C ARG A 44 -0.66 10.43 7.33
N THR A 45 -1.67 11.20 7.72
CA THR A 45 -2.59 11.87 6.81
C THR A 45 -1.87 12.88 5.92
N LEU A 46 -1.05 13.75 6.52
CA LEU A 46 -0.24 14.73 5.78
C LEU A 46 0.72 14.03 4.81
N ARG A 47 1.37 12.93 5.23
CA ARG A 47 2.25 12.16 4.38
C ARG A 47 1.50 11.54 3.21
N GLU A 48 0.34 10.94 3.44
CA GLU A 48 -0.51 10.38 2.39
C GLU A 48 -0.88 11.43 1.34
N ILE A 49 -1.35 12.61 1.77
CA ILE A 49 -1.70 13.71 0.88
C ILE A 49 -0.48 14.18 0.08
N LYS A 50 0.62 14.53 0.76
CA LYS A 50 1.83 15.04 0.10
C LYS A 50 2.44 14.04 -0.88
N LEU A 51 2.42 12.75 -0.55
CA LEU A 51 2.90 11.69 -1.43
C LEU A 51 2.03 11.59 -2.69
N LEU A 52 0.71 11.47 -2.53
CA LEU A 52 -0.19 11.25 -3.67
C LEU A 52 -0.39 12.50 -4.53
N CYS A 53 -0.28 13.70 -3.96
CA CYS A 53 -0.26 14.94 -4.74
C CYS A 53 1.02 15.09 -5.56
N HIS A 54 2.14 14.51 -5.11
CA HIS A 54 3.41 14.53 -5.84
C HIS A 54 3.49 13.42 -6.90
N LEU A 55 2.90 12.25 -6.61
CA LEU A 55 2.93 11.09 -7.49
C LEU A 55 1.80 11.18 -8.53
N GLY A 56 2.15 11.44 -9.79
CA GLY A 56 1.22 11.35 -10.92
C GLY A 56 1.58 10.18 -11.82
N HIS A 57 0.99 9.01 -11.58
CA HIS A 57 1.29 7.79 -12.34
C HIS A 57 0.06 6.89 -12.44
N GLU A 58 -0.17 6.23 -13.57
CA GLU A 58 -1.35 5.39 -13.80
C GLU A 58 -1.49 4.21 -12.82
N ASN A 59 -0.35 3.67 -12.35
CA ASN A 59 -0.33 2.56 -11.39
C ASN A 59 -0.31 3.05 -9.91
N VAL A 60 -0.60 4.33 -9.66
CA VAL A 60 -0.71 4.93 -8.31
C VAL A 60 -2.02 5.69 -8.21
N VAL A 61 -2.83 5.40 -7.18
CA VAL A 61 -4.13 6.05 -7.00
C VAL A 61 -4.01 7.57 -6.89
N ALA A 62 -4.78 8.29 -7.69
CA ALA A 62 -4.78 9.75 -7.70
C ALA A 62 -5.78 10.36 -6.69
N ILE A 63 -5.34 11.43 -6.00
CA ILE A 63 -6.25 12.33 -5.29
C ILE A 63 -6.87 13.28 -6.33
N ARG A 64 -8.21 13.30 -6.38
CA ARG A 64 -8.98 14.18 -7.26
C ARG A 64 -9.33 15.50 -6.60
N ASP A 65 -9.56 15.49 -5.29
CA ASP A 65 -9.94 16.67 -4.51
C ASP A 65 -9.69 16.43 -3.01
N ILE A 66 -9.57 17.51 -2.23
CA ILE A 66 -9.57 17.50 -0.77
C ILE A 66 -10.58 18.54 -0.30
N ILE A 67 -11.69 18.08 0.28
CA ILE A 67 -12.82 18.95 0.59
C ILE A 67 -12.42 19.98 1.66
N LEU A 68 -12.58 21.26 1.33
CA LEU A 68 -12.29 22.34 2.24
C LEU A 68 -13.26 22.34 3.44
N PRO A 69 -12.75 22.59 4.67
CA PRO A 69 -13.63 22.79 5.81
C PRO A 69 -14.44 24.08 5.63
N PRO A 70 -15.69 24.14 6.11
CA PRO A 70 -16.50 25.35 5.99
C PRO A 70 -15.90 26.54 6.75
N GLN A 71 -15.21 26.26 7.87
CA GLN A 71 -14.51 27.22 8.71
C GLN A 71 -13.27 26.56 9.34
N TRP A 72 -12.24 27.35 9.60
CA TRP A 72 -10.98 26.87 10.18
C TRP A 72 -11.15 26.22 11.56
N GLU A 73 -12.04 26.80 12.38
CA GLU A 73 -12.36 26.35 13.73
C GLU A 73 -13.04 24.97 13.73
N CYS A 74 -13.76 24.64 12.66
CA CYS A 74 -14.47 23.37 12.50
C CYS A 74 -13.64 22.29 11.79
N PHE A 75 -12.40 22.60 11.39
CA PHE A 75 -11.57 21.66 10.64
C PHE A 75 -10.98 20.56 11.55
N ASN A 76 -11.81 19.58 11.90
CA ASN A 76 -11.43 18.43 12.73
C ASN A 76 -11.36 17.13 11.92
N ASP A 77 -12.20 17.03 10.90
CA ASP A 77 -12.27 15.90 9.98
C ASP A 77 -11.64 16.30 8.64
N VAL A 78 -10.91 15.37 8.02
CA VAL A 78 -10.35 15.54 6.67
C VAL A 78 -11.10 14.61 5.74
N TYR A 79 -11.50 15.12 4.57
CA TYR A 79 -12.18 14.36 3.53
C TYR A 79 -11.31 14.39 2.28
N ILE A 80 -10.78 13.23 1.91
CA ILE A 80 -9.94 13.07 0.71
C ILE A 80 -10.76 12.35 -0.33
N VAL A 81 -10.78 12.91 -1.54
CA VAL A 81 -11.50 12.37 -2.70
C VAL A 81 -10.46 11.73 -3.61
N TYR A 82 -10.61 10.43 -3.82
CA TYR A 82 -9.78 9.63 -4.72
C TYR A 82 -10.59 9.29 -5.97
N GLU A 83 -9.89 8.89 -7.02
CA GLU A 83 -10.54 8.15 -8.10
C GLU A 83 -11.19 6.86 -7.57
N LEU A 84 -12.33 6.48 -8.18
CA LEU A 84 -13.03 5.27 -7.79
C LEU A 84 -12.38 4.05 -8.45
N MET A 85 -11.92 3.11 -7.62
CA MET A 85 -11.50 1.78 -8.05
C MET A 85 -12.64 0.77 -7.83
N GLU A 86 -12.92 -0.10 -8.80
CA GLU A 86 -14.05 -1.04 -8.74
C GLU A 86 -13.87 -2.12 -7.66
N THR A 87 -12.65 -2.64 -7.51
CA THR A 87 -12.34 -3.72 -6.58
C THR A 87 -10.86 -3.70 -6.19
N ASP A 88 -10.55 -4.35 -5.07
CA ASP A 88 -9.18 -4.57 -4.61
C ASP A 88 -8.76 -6.04 -4.82
N LEU A 89 -7.45 -6.25 -4.87
CA LEU A 89 -6.87 -7.58 -5.12
C LEU A 89 -7.29 -8.61 -4.07
N ARG A 90 -7.45 -8.19 -2.82
CA ARG A 90 -7.83 -9.08 -1.71
C ARG A 90 -9.27 -9.53 -1.85
N HIS A 91 -10.18 -8.67 -2.29
CA HIS A 91 -11.55 -9.03 -2.61
C HIS A 91 -11.60 -10.05 -3.77
N MET A 92 -10.85 -9.81 -4.85
CA MET A 92 -10.78 -10.74 -5.99
C MET A 92 -10.20 -12.11 -5.62
N LEU A 93 -9.24 -12.17 -4.71
CA LEU A 93 -8.65 -13.43 -4.25
C LEU A 93 -9.64 -14.24 -3.38
N ARG A 94 -10.49 -13.56 -2.61
CA ARG A 94 -11.49 -14.17 -1.73
C ARG A 94 -12.72 -14.71 -2.43
N SER A 95 -13.13 -14.12 -3.55
CA SER A 95 -14.40 -14.45 -4.21
C SER A 95 -14.52 -15.90 -4.69
N ASN A 96 -13.41 -16.64 -4.77
CA ASN A 96 -13.37 -18.05 -5.18
C ASN A 96 -13.09 -19.05 -4.03
N ASP A 97 -12.88 -18.60 -2.79
CA ASP A 97 -12.40 -19.45 -1.70
C ASP A 97 -13.44 -19.64 -0.59
N LYS A 98 -13.69 -20.91 -0.22
CA LYS A 98 -14.49 -21.33 0.96
C LYS A 98 -13.71 -21.16 2.28
N PHE A 99 -12.97 -20.06 2.45
CA PHE A 99 -12.30 -19.79 3.73
C PHE A 99 -13.28 -19.12 4.70
N THR A 100 -13.42 -19.68 5.90
CA THR A 100 -14.26 -19.11 6.96
C THR A 100 -13.69 -17.78 7.45
N GLU A 101 -14.56 -16.78 7.63
CA GLU A 101 -14.22 -15.40 8.05
C GLU A 101 -13.36 -15.32 9.31
N GLU A 102 -13.36 -16.35 10.15
CA GLU A 102 -12.69 -16.42 11.45
C GLU A 102 -11.15 -16.37 11.39
N HIS A 103 -10.52 -16.72 10.26
CA HIS A 103 -9.05 -16.73 10.17
C HIS A 103 -8.41 -15.37 9.83
N TYR A 104 -9.19 -14.35 9.47
CA TYR A 104 -8.69 -13.08 8.92
C TYR A 104 -8.95 -11.86 9.82
N GLN A 105 -9.25 -12.07 11.10
CA GLN A 105 -9.99 -11.12 11.94
C GLN A 105 -9.30 -9.79 12.32
N THR A 106 -8.12 -9.43 11.79
CA THR A 106 -7.64 -8.04 11.86
C THR A 106 -6.78 -7.66 10.65
N GLU A 107 -7.01 -6.47 10.09
CA GLU A 107 -6.21 -5.87 9.01
C GLU A 107 -4.71 -5.80 9.36
N TYR A 108 -4.42 -5.64 10.66
CA TYR A 108 -3.06 -5.63 11.21
C TYR A 108 -2.33 -6.97 11.04
N VAL A 109 -3.02 -8.11 11.19
CA VAL A 109 -2.42 -9.45 11.00
C VAL A 109 -2.13 -9.71 9.52
N ALA A 110 -2.95 -9.18 8.61
CA ALA A 110 -2.72 -9.33 7.18
C ALA A 110 -1.48 -8.57 6.69
N ALA A 111 -1.17 -7.39 7.25
CA ALA A 111 0.03 -6.63 6.91
C ALA A 111 1.34 -7.35 7.29
N GLU A 112 1.33 -8.16 8.36
CA GLU A 112 2.49 -8.95 8.77
C GLU A 112 2.83 -10.09 7.79
N TRP A 113 1.85 -10.60 7.02
CA TRP A 113 2.07 -11.71 6.07
C TRP A 113 2.99 -11.33 4.91
N TYR A 114 2.95 -10.06 4.53
CA TYR A 114 3.76 -9.49 3.45
C TYR A 114 5.00 -8.77 4.00
N SER A 115 5.17 -8.67 5.31
CA SER A 115 6.29 -7.95 5.91
C SER A 115 7.61 -8.68 5.69
N SER A 116 8.65 -7.95 5.27
CA SER A 116 9.98 -8.51 5.00
C SER A 116 10.68 -9.00 6.27
N PRO A 117 11.63 -9.96 6.17
CA PRO A 117 12.36 -10.47 7.33
C PRO A 117 13.04 -9.36 8.12
N GLU A 118 13.71 -8.43 7.47
CA GLU A 118 14.41 -7.33 8.12
C GLU A 118 13.46 -6.39 8.84
N LEU A 119 12.23 -6.14 8.36
CA LEU A 119 11.25 -5.36 9.12
C LEU A 119 10.83 -6.11 10.40
N LEU A 120 10.77 -7.43 10.34
CA LEU A 120 10.42 -8.30 11.47
C LEU A 120 11.59 -8.51 12.45
N PHE A 121 12.84 -8.50 12.00
CA PHE A 121 14.05 -8.76 12.81
C PHE A 121 14.80 -7.49 13.24
N PHE A 122 14.83 -6.45 12.40
CA PHE A 122 15.70 -5.28 12.51
C PHE A 122 14.90 -3.98 12.37
N SER A 123 15.07 -3.06 13.31
CA SER A 123 14.27 -1.83 13.37
C SER A 123 14.85 -0.62 12.62
N SER A 124 15.95 -0.75 11.87
CA SER A 124 16.78 0.42 11.54
C SER A 124 17.15 0.67 10.07
N HIS A 125 16.84 -0.19 9.09
CA HIS A 125 17.25 0.06 7.69
C HIS A 125 16.16 -0.32 6.69
N SER A 126 15.32 0.64 6.34
CA SER A 126 14.31 0.49 5.28
C SER A 126 14.90 0.86 3.93
N THR A 127 14.84 -0.07 2.98
CA THR A 127 15.20 0.15 1.58
C THR A 127 14.05 -0.33 0.69
N ALA A 128 14.07 0.03 -0.60
CA ALA A 128 13.11 -0.47 -1.58
C ALA A 128 13.04 -2.02 -1.65
N ALA A 129 14.07 -2.72 -1.14
CA ALA A 129 14.05 -4.18 -1.04
C ALA A 129 12.92 -4.72 -0.15
N ILE A 130 12.44 -3.94 0.85
CA ILE A 130 11.29 -4.32 1.68
C ILE A 130 10.06 -4.53 0.81
N ASP A 131 9.82 -3.62 -0.15
CA ASP A 131 8.65 -3.68 -1.03
C ASP A 131 8.74 -4.86 -2.00
N ILE A 132 9.94 -5.16 -2.51
CA ILE A 132 10.18 -6.34 -3.36
C ILE A 132 9.78 -7.65 -2.66
N TRP A 133 10.03 -7.76 -1.35
CA TRP A 133 9.58 -8.93 -0.59
C TRP A 133 8.04 -9.03 -0.57
N SER A 134 7.36 -7.93 -0.26
CA SER A 134 5.90 -7.84 -0.25
C SER A 134 5.32 -8.23 -1.61
N VAL A 135 5.90 -7.72 -2.70
CA VAL A 135 5.52 -8.06 -4.08
C VAL A 135 5.69 -9.56 -4.34
N GLY A 136 6.80 -10.16 -3.92
CA GLY A 136 7.01 -11.60 -4.07
C GLY A 136 5.93 -12.45 -3.37
N CYS A 137 5.51 -12.05 -2.18
CA CYS A 137 4.39 -12.69 -1.47
C CYS A 137 3.07 -12.53 -2.23
N ILE A 138 2.76 -11.32 -2.74
CA ILE A 138 1.53 -11.02 -3.49
C ILE A 138 1.48 -11.79 -4.81
N VAL A 139 2.57 -11.79 -5.57
CA VAL A 139 2.68 -12.51 -6.85
C VAL A 139 2.47 -14.01 -6.64
N MET A 140 3.07 -14.57 -5.59
CA MET A 140 2.88 -15.98 -5.29
C MET A 140 1.45 -16.28 -4.83
N GLU A 141 0.86 -15.43 -3.99
CA GLU A 141 -0.53 -15.54 -3.55
C GLU A 141 -1.52 -15.47 -4.71
N LEU A 142 -1.26 -14.66 -5.73
CA LEU A 142 -2.05 -14.62 -6.96
C LEU A 142 -2.05 -15.96 -7.71
N MET A 143 -0.90 -16.63 -7.73
CA MET A 143 -0.72 -17.91 -8.43
C MET A 143 -1.33 -19.08 -7.68
N ILE A 144 -1.19 -19.11 -6.35
CA ILE A 144 -1.66 -20.23 -5.51
C ILE A 144 -3.02 -20.00 -4.88
N ARG A 145 -3.57 -18.77 -5.01
CA ARG A 145 -4.83 -18.29 -4.42
C ARG A 145 -4.89 -18.39 -2.90
N LYS A 146 -3.74 -18.46 -2.24
CA LYS A 146 -3.62 -18.58 -0.78
C LYS A 146 -2.42 -17.77 -0.29
N PRO A 147 -2.48 -17.20 0.93
CA PRO A 147 -1.36 -16.48 1.49
C PRO A 147 -0.14 -17.40 1.64
N LEU A 148 1.03 -16.90 1.21
CA LEU A 148 2.27 -17.67 1.22
C LEU A 148 2.80 -17.91 2.64
N PHE A 149 2.73 -16.87 3.49
CA PHE A 149 3.18 -16.91 4.88
C PHE A 149 2.09 -16.37 5.84
N PRO A 150 1.06 -17.16 6.14
CA PRO A 150 -0.04 -16.73 7.02
C PRO A 150 0.29 -16.93 8.50
N GLY A 151 1.22 -16.13 9.03
CA GLY A 151 1.52 -16.09 10.46
C GLY A 151 0.34 -15.51 11.25
N ARG A 152 0.00 -16.14 12.39
CA ARG A 152 -1.07 -15.62 13.27
C ARG A 152 -0.62 -14.46 14.15
N ASP A 153 0.69 -14.30 14.30
CA ASP A 153 1.36 -13.30 15.11
C ASP A 153 2.82 -13.19 14.63
N ARG A 154 3.50 -12.10 15.01
CA ARG A 154 4.90 -11.83 14.65
C ARG A 154 5.84 -13.01 14.91
N LEU A 155 5.69 -13.73 16.03
CA LEU A 155 6.57 -14.86 16.37
C LEU A 155 6.33 -16.04 15.41
N ARG A 156 5.07 -16.35 15.12
CA ARG A 156 4.71 -17.40 14.15
C ARG A 156 5.09 -17.01 12.72
N GLN A 157 4.94 -15.75 12.34
CA GLN A 157 5.42 -15.24 11.06
C GLN A 157 6.92 -15.47 10.93
N LEU A 158 7.68 -15.06 11.95
CA LEU A 158 9.13 -15.27 12.01
C LEU A 158 9.50 -16.75 11.87
N ARG A 159 8.80 -17.62 12.60
CA ARG A 159 9.03 -19.06 12.56
C ARG A 159 8.81 -19.63 11.16
N LEU A 160 7.72 -19.25 10.47
CA LEU A 160 7.45 -19.68 9.09
C LEU A 160 8.57 -19.28 8.13
N LEU A 161 9.06 -18.04 8.24
CA LEU A 161 10.18 -17.55 7.42
C LEU A 161 11.48 -18.29 7.73
N LEU A 162 11.77 -18.49 9.01
CA LEU A 162 12.97 -19.21 9.47
C LEU A 162 12.96 -20.67 9.03
N GLU A 163 11.83 -21.37 9.13
CA GLU A 163 11.67 -22.75 8.66
C GLU A 163 11.84 -22.86 7.15
N THR A 164 11.45 -21.83 6.40
CA THR A 164 11.57 -21.81 4.93
C THR A 164 13.01 -21.50 4.47
N TYR A 165 13.72 -20.58 5.14
CA TYR A 165 14.99 -20.03 4.62
C TYR A 165 16.24 -20.34 5.46
N ILE A 166 16.13 -20.65 6.76
CA ILE A 166 17.30 -20.89 7.62
C ILE A 166 17.64 -22.39 7.70
N ARG A 167 18.64 -22.75 6.90
CA ARG A 167 19.23 -24.10 6.66
C ARG A 167 19.73 -24.90 7.87
N LYS A 168 19.67 -24.38 9.11
CA LYS A 168 20.39 -24.95 10.26
C LYS A 168 19.53 -25.57 11.37
N LEU A 169 18.21 -25.61 11.22
CA LEU A 169 17.38 -26.40 12.12
C LEU A 169 17.30 -27.84 11.57
N PRO A 170 17.77 -28.86 12.32
CA PRO A 170 17.85 -30.26 11.84
C PRO A 170 16.47 -30.89 11.52
N THR A 171 15.37 -30.17 11.72
CA THR A 171 14.00 -30.68 11.68
C THR A 171 13.32 -30.48 10.31
N TYR A 172 13.86 -29.68 9.38
CA TYR A 172 13.18 -29.31 8.14
C TYR A 172 14.11 -29.41 6.91
N PRO A 173 13.99 -30.46 6.07
CA PRO A 173 14.74 -30.55 4.82
C PRO A 173 14.25 -29.48 3.82
N HIS A 174 15.18 -28.97 3.01
CA HIS A 174 14.91 -27.97 1.99
C HIS A 174 13.85 -28.44 0.99
N GLN A 175 12.87 -27.58 0.68
CA GLN A 175 11.98 -27.74 -0.46
C GLN A 175 12.05 -26.45 -1.28
N SER A 176 12.48 -26.55 -2.53
CA SER A 176 12.42 -25.43 -3.47
C SER A 176 10.96 -25.03 -3.72
N PHE A 177 10.70 -23.78 -4.12
CA PHE A 177 9.32 -23.42 -4.48
C PHE A 177 8.83 -24.19 -5.70
N ALA A 178 9.73 -24.57 -6.61
CA ALA A 178 9.41 -25.43 -7.75
C ALA A 178 8.86 -26.81 -7.31
N GLU A 179 9.47 -27.44 -6.30
CA GLU A 179 9.00 -28.72 -5.76
C GLU A 179 7.68 -28.57 -4.97
N LYS A 180 7.56 -27.49 -4.19
CA LYS A 180 6.38 -27.23 -3.36
C LYS A 180 5.16 -26.83 -4.19
N PHE A 181 5.37 -26.13 -5.30
CA PHE A 181 4.34 -25.57 -6.15
C PHE A 181 4.54 -25.95 -7.63
N PRO A 182 4.47 -27.26 -7.96
CA PRO A 182 4.81 -27.77 -9.29
C PRO A 182 3.85 -27.33 -10.40
N LYS A 183 2.70 -26.73 -10.03
CA LYS A 183 1.69 -26.22 -10.96
C LYS A 183 1.95 -24.77 -11.40
N VAL A 184 2.84 -24.06 -10.71
CA VAL A 184 3.18 -22.68 -11.03
C VAL A 184 4.21 -22.68 -12.16
N HIS A 185 4.10 -21.73 -13.07
CA HIS A 185 5.01 -21.60 -14.21
C HIS A 185 6.47 -21.42 -13.73
N SER A 186 7.43 -22.09 -14.36
CA SER A 186 8.83 -22.09 -13.91
C SER A 186 9.46 -20.70 -13.86
N LEU A 187 9.20 -19.84 -14.85
CA LEU A 187 9.69 -18.46 -14.86
C LEU A 187 9.07 -17.58 -13.76
N ALA A 188 7.84 -17.89 -13.34
CA ALA A 188 7.19 -17.20 -12.22
C ALA A 188 7.87 -17.58 -10.90
N ILE A 189 8.12 -18.89 -10.70
CA ILE A 189 8.87 -19.38 -9.54
C ILE A 189 10.27 -18.75 -9.49
N ASP A 190 10.98 -18.70 -10.61
CA ASP A 190 12.32 -18.08 -10.70
C ASP A 190 12.29 -16.60 -10.30
N LEU A 191 11.30 -15.83 -10.78
CA LEU A 191 11.13 -14.43 -10.38
C LEU A 191 10.86 -14.30 -8.88
N VAL A 192 9.90 -15.07 -8.35
CA VAL A 192 9.52 -15.05 -6.93
C VAL A 192 10.68 -15.46 -6.02
N GLU A 193 11.49 -16.46 -6.41
CA GLU A 193 12.68 -16.86 -5.64
C GLU A 193 13.76 -15.77 -5.61
N LYS A 194 13.85 -14.94 -6.66
CA LYS A 194 14.73 -13.75 -6.68
C LYS A 194 14.18 -12.59 -5.85
N MET A 195 12.85 -12.47 -5.72
CA MET A 195 12.21 -11.47 -4.85
C MET A 195 12.30 -11.87 -3.37
N LEU A 196 12.07 -13.14 -3.04
CA LEU A 196 12.00 -13.65 -1.66
C LEU A 196 13.36 -14.10 -1.12
N ARG A 197 14.41 -13.29 -1.32
CA ARG A 197 15.72 -13.53 -0.69
C ARG A 197 15.73 -12.98 0.73
N PHE A 198 16.25 -13.77 1.67
CA PHE A 198 16.34 -13.37 3.08
C PHE A 198 17.24 -12.14 3.27
N ASP A 199 18.42 -12.13 2.64
CA ASP A 199 19.29 -10.95 2.60
C ASP A 199 18.72 -9.91 1.61
N PRO A 200 18.35 -8.70 2.06
CA PRO A 200 17.81 -7.67 1.19
C PRO A 200 18.75 -7.25 0.06
N ARG A 201 20.08 -7.41 0.23
CA ARG A 201 21.08 -7.07 -0.80
C ARG A 201 21.12 -8.08 -1.95
N GLN A 202 20.54 -9.25 -1.75
CA GLN A 202 20.47 -10.32 -2.75
C GLN A 202 19.13 -10.33 -3.49
N ARG A 203 18.15 -9.51 -3.05
CA ARG A 203 16.87 -9.39 -3.75
C ARG A 203 17.08 -8.70 -5.09
N ILE A 204 16.31 -9.15 -6.07
CA ILE A 204 16.20 -8.46 -7.36
C ILE A 204 15.71 -7.03 -7.16
N THR A 205 16.22 -6.09 -7.96
CA THR A 205 15.72 -4.72 -7.96
C THR A 205 14.40 -4.62 -8.74
N VAL A 206 13.64 -3.53 -8.59
CA VAL A 206 12.43 -3.31 -9.39
C VAL A 206 12.76 -3.30 -10.88
N ALA A 207 13.82 -2.59 -11.28
CA ALA A 207 14.25 -2.50 -12.67
C ALA A 207 14.62 -3.87 -13.26
N ASP A 208 15.39 -4.67 -12.53
CA ASP A 208 15.76 -6.03 -12.97
C ASP A 208 14.55 -6.98 -12.99
N ALA A 209 13.58 -6.76 -12.10
CA ALA A 209 12.33 -7.54 -12.07
C ALA A 209 11.45 -7.24 -13.28
N LEU A 210 11.32 -5.97 -13.69
CA LEU A 210 10.61 -5.57 -14.91
C LEU A 210 11.24 -6.17 -16.16
N ALA A 211 12.58 -6.20 -16.22
CA ALA A 211 13.33 -6.83 -17.30
C ALA A 211 13.35 -8.38 -17.27
N HIS A 212 12.68 -9.02 -16.29
CA HIS A 212 12.73 -10.47 -16.12
C HIS A 212 12.00 -11.21 -17.25
N PRO A 213 12.46 -12.41 -17.69
CA PRO A 213 11.79 -13.21 -18.74
C PRO A 213 10.32 -13.54 -18.49
N TYR A 214 9.87 -13.46 -17.25
CA TYR A 214 8.47 -13.67 -16.89
C TYR A 214 7.55 -12.52 -17.34
N LEU A 215 8.08 -11.30 -17.42
CA LEU A 215 7.35 -10.08 -17.75
C LEU A 215 7.65 -9.57 -19.18
N THR A 216 8.40 -10.32 -20.00
CA THR A 216 8.82 -9.89 -21.35
C THR A 216 7.68 -9.44 -22.26
N ASN A 217 6.48 -10.00 -22.11
CA ASN A 217 5.32 -9.61 -22.92
C ASN A 217 4.66 -8.29 -22.47
N LEU A 218 5.04 -7.76 -21.31
CA LEU A 218 4.48 -6.56 -20.70
C LEU A 218 5.52 -5.45 -20.51
N HIS A 219 6.81 -5.80 -20.50
CA HIS A 219 7.89 -4.86 -20.26
C HIS A 219 8.05 -3.87 -21.43
N ASP A 220 7.88 -2.59 -21.14
CA ASP A 220 8.13 -1.49 -22.06
C ASP A 220 8.80 -0.33 -21.32
N ILE A 221 10.10 -0.15 -21.56
CA ILE A 221 10.89 0.91 -20.92
C ILE A 221 10.32 2.31 -21.22
N SER A 222 9.67 2.50 -22.36
CA SER A 222 9.07 3.80 -22.71
C SER A 222 7.82 4.13 -21.91
N ASP A 223 7.17 3.11 -21.33
CA ASP A 223 5.97 3.20 -20.49
C ASP A 223 6.26 2.94 -19.00
N GLU A 224 7.54 2.92 -18.62
CA GLU A 224 8.01 2.71 -17.23
C GLU A 224 8.78 3.94 -16.72
N PRO A 225 8.10 5.09 -16.52
CA PRO A 225 8.77 6.34 -16.16
C PRO A 225 9.30 6.33 -14.72
N VAL A 226 10.39 7.06 -14.49
CA VAL A 226 10.95 7.30 -13.14
C VAL A 226 10.52 8.67 -12.64
N CYS A 227 10.10 8.75 -11.38
CA CYS A 227 9.84 10.03 -10.72
C CYS A 227 11.16 10.82 -10.57
N MET A 228 11.35 11.83 -11.42
CA MET A 228 12.61 12.59 -11.51
C MET A 228 12.81 13.57 -10.35
N VAL A 229 11.71 14.03 -9.74
CA VAL A 229 11.76 14.97 -8.62
C VAL A 229 11.63 14.18 -7.32
N PRO A 230 12.67 14.11 -6.47
CA PRO A 230 12.57 13.45 -5.18
C PRO A 230 11.54 14.15 -4.31
N ILE A 231 10.77 13.36 -3.57
CA ILE A 231 9.82 13.90 -2.60
C ILE A 231 10.60 14.45 -1.41
N ASN A 232 10.30 15.69 -1.03
CA ASN A 232 10.87 16.27 0.18
C ASN A 232 10.11 15.78 1.43
N PHE A 233 10.79 15.01 2.29
CA PHE A 233 10.27 14.49 3.56
C PHE A 233 10.68 15.32 4.79
N ASP A 234 11.17 16.55 4.64
CA ASP A 234 11.58 17.40 5.78
C ASP A 234 10.47 17.55 6.83
N PHE A 235 9.20 17.59 6.39
CA PHE A 235 8.03 17.64 7.28
C PHE A 235 7.91 16.43 8.22
N ASP A 236 8.48 15.29 7.84
CA ASP A 236 8.40 14.03 8.58
C ASP A 236 9.48 13.92 9.64
N MET A 237 10.63 14.56 9.41
CA MET A 237 11.78 14.60 10.32
C MET A 237 11.67 15.73 11.34
N CYS A 238 10.97 16.81 11.02
CA CYS A 238 10.73 17.92 11.94
C CYS A 238 9.67 17.57 13.00
N ALA A 239 9.86 18.05 14.22
CA ALA A 239 8.84 18.03 15.26
C ALA A 239 7.79 19.12 14.98
N LEU A 240 6.89 18.86 14.03
CA LEU A 240 5.80 19.78 13.69
C LEU A 240 4.74 19.80 14.80
N ALA A 241 4.32 21.00 15.19
CA ALA A 241 3.18 21.20 16.05
C ALA A 241 1.87 20.84 15.31
N MET A 242 0.84 20.42 16.05
CA MET A 242 -0.46 20.05 15.45
C MET A 242 -1.04 21.14 14.55
N LYS A 243 -0.93 22.41 14.98
CA LYS A 243 -1.37 23.57 14.20
C LYS A 243 -0.66 23.67 12.84
N GLN A 244 0.63 23.33 12.78
CA GLN A 244 1.41 23.37 11.55
C GLN A 244 1.01 22.24 10.60
N MET A 245 0.81 21.02 11.11
CA MET A 245 0.29 19.91 10.29
C MET A 245 -1.08 20.24 9.71
N LYS A 246 -1.97 20.82 10.53
CA LYS A 246 -3.30 21.27 10.10
C LYS A 246 -3.24 22.33 8.99
N GLU A 247 -2.34 23.31 9.15
CA GLU A 247 -2.09 24.35 8.13
C GLU A 247 -1.58 23.74 6.81
N LEU A 248 -0.63 22.81 6.87
CA LEU A 248 -0.11 22.17 5.65
C LEU A 248 -1.19 21.36 4.92
N ILE A 249 -2.03 20.61 5.63
CA ILE A 249 -3.15 19.90 5.01
C ILE A 249 -4.15 20.89 4.39
N TYR A 250 -4.43 22.00 5.06
CA TYR A 250 -5.32 23.04 4.53
C TYR A 250 -4.75 23.68 3.26
N GLN A 251 -3.44 23.96 3.22
CA GLN A 251 -2.78 24.50 2.02
C GLN A 251 -2.83 23.54 0.84
N GLU A 252 -2.64 22.24 1.07
CA GLU A 252 -2.82 21.23 0.02
C GLU A 252 -4.27 21.21 -0.49
N ALA A 253 -5.25 21.34 0.41
CA ALA A 253 -6.65 21.40 0.01
C ALA A 253 -6.96 22.65 -0.83
N VAL A 254 -6.50 23.83 -0.42
CA VAL A 254 -6.71 25.09 -1.15
C VAL A 254 -6.11 25.04 -2.56
N ALA A 255 -5.00 24.31 -2.76
CA ALA A 255 -4.38 24.17 -4.08
C ALA A 255 -5.28 23.52 -5.15
N PHE A 256 -6.33 22.78 -4.75
CA PHE A 256 -7.34 22.23 -5.66
C PHE A 256 -8.38 23.27 -6.11
N TYR A 257 -8.43 24.44 -5.48
CA TYR A 257 -9.42 25.49 -5.72
C TYR A 257 -8.72 26.80 -6.13
N PRO A 258 -8.12 26.87 -7.33
CA PRO A 258 -7.37 28.04 -7.79
C PRO A 258 -8.21 29.33 -7.85
N GLU A 259 -9.53 29.22 -7.94
CA GLU A 259 -10.48 30.34 -7.89
C GLU A 259 -10.59 31.04 -6.53
N LEU A 260 -10.04 30.44 -5.46
CA LEU A 260 -9.96 31.05 -4.14
C LEU A 260 -8.70 31.91 -3.94
N HIS A 261 -7.84 32.02 -4.96
CA HIS A 261 -6.62 32.83 -4.97
C HIS A 261 -6.78 34.18 -5.68
#